data_AF-A0A8H9BXE2-F1
#
_entry.id   AF-A0A8H9BXE2-F1
#
_cell.length_a   1.000
_cell.length_b   1.000
_cell.length_c   1.000
_cell.angle_alpha   90.00
_cell.angle_beta   90.00
_cell.angle_gamma   90.00
#
_symmetry.space_group_name_H-M   'P 1'
#
loop_
_entity.id
_entity.type
_entity.pdbx_description
1 polymer ?
#
loop_
_entity_poly.entity_id
_entity_poly.type
_entity_poly.pdbx_seq_one_letter_code
_entity_poly.pdbx_strand_id
1 'polypeptide(L)'
;FSHYFFLIIMFLLVVLQYILVVGTISIVSPNVLISIGLSIVYWIASIILVAINKEMFGFLAPFEASNSMYVSVEKVLNGEIPTINLHDVLTIALFFTFVFIVNFIVLGLSKKRWLKLGL
;
A
#
# COMPACT_ATOMS: atom_id res chain seq x y z
N PHE A 1 -2.40 -25.23 8.56
CA PHE A 1 -3.36 -24.24 9.07
C PHE A 1 -2.73 -22.86 9.28
N SER A 2 -1.54 -22.76 9.88
CA SER A 2 -0.83 -21.48 10.05
C SER A 2 -0.55 -20.73 8.74
N HIS A 3 -0.07 -21.44 7.70
CA HIS A 3 0.22 -20.83 6.38
C HIS A 3 -1.03 -20.25 5.69
N TYR A 4 -2.17 -20.93 5.79
CA TYR A 4 -3.43 -20.45 5.22
C TYR A 4 -3.88 -19.13 5.87
N PHE A 5 -3.82 -19.06 7.20
CA PHE A 5 -4.19 -17.84 7.93
C PHE A 5 -3.24 -16.68 7.61
N PHE A 6 -1.93 -16.97 7.52
CA PHE A 6 -0.93 -16.00 7.11
C PHE A 6 -1.20 -15.43 5.71
N LEU A 7 -1.51 -16.28 4.72
CA LEU A 7 -1.85 -15.85 3.36
C LEU A 7 -3.12 -14.98 3.34
N ILE A 8 -4.14 -15.35 4.10
CA ILE A 8 -5.37 -14.55 4.22
C ILE A 8 -5.07 -13.16 4.77
N ILE A 9 -4.26 -13.06 5.82
CA ILE A 9 -3.85 -11.77 6.39
C ILE A 9 -3.09 -10.94 5.34
N MET A 10 -2.09 -11.52 4.69
CA MET A 10 -1.32 -10.82 3.66
C MET A 10 -2.22 -10.33 2.52
N PHE A 11 -3.14 -11.16 2.05
CA PHE A 11 -4.12 -10.78 1.04
C PHE A 11 -5.01 -9.62 1.49
N LEU A 12 -5.55 -9.68 2.72
CA LEU A 12 -6.39 -8.60 3.26
C LEU A 12 -5.62 -7.28 3.37
N LEU A 13 -4.33 -7.33 3.76
CA LEU A 13 -3.48 -6.13 3.80
C LEU A 13 -3.24 -5.55 2.41
N VAL A 14 -2.95 -6.40 1.41
CA VAL A 14 -2.80 -5.94 0.02
C VAL A 14 -4.07 -5.25 -0.48
N VAL A 15 -5.23 -5.87 -0.24
CA VAL A 15 -6.53 -5.29 -0.62
C VAL A 15 -6.77 -3.96 0.10
N LEU A 16 -6.48 -3.89 1.40
CA LEU A 16 -6.62 -2.66 2.18
C LEU A 16 -5.72 -1.54 1.64
N GLN A 17 -4.47 -1.83 1.29
CA GLN A 17 -3.57 -0.86 0.66
C GLN A 17 -4.22 -0.27 -0.60
N TYR A 18 -4.70 -1.13 -1.52
CA TYR A 18 -5.27 -0.65 -2.77
C TYR A 18 -6.52 0.20 -2.53
N ILE A 19 -7.41 -0.20 -1.60
CA ILE A 19 -8.59 0.59 -1.25
C ILE A 19 -8.18 1.97 -0.72
N LEU A 20 -7.22 2.04 0.21
CA LEU A 20 -6.79 3.30 0.80
C LEU A 20 -6.11 4.23 -0.21
N VAL A 21 -5.21 3.71 -1.04
CA VAL A 21 -4.46 4.52 -2.00
C VAL A 21 -5.34 4.95 -3.17
N VAL A 22 -6.01 4.01 -3.84
CA VAL A 22 -6.89 4.30 -4.99
C VAL A 22 -8.10 5.11 -4.54
N GLY A 23 -8.62 4.86 -3.34
CA GLY A 23 -9.67 5.67 -2.72
C GLY A 23 -9.23 7.12 -2.51
N THR A 24 -8.02 7.34 -2.00
CA THR A 24 -7.45 8.69 -1.84
C THR A 24 -7.32 9.40 -3.18
N ILE A 25 -6.76 8.72 -4.19
CA ILE A 25 -6.61 9.26 -5.55
C ILE A 25 -7.98 9.62 -6.12
N SER A 26 -8.98 8.77 -5.91
CA SER A 26 -10.34 9.00 -6.40
C SER A 26 -11.02 10.21 -5.76
N ILE A 27 -10.78 10.46 -4.46
CA ILE A 27 -11.33 11.63 -3.76
C ILE A 27 -10.77 12.94 -4.30
N VAL A 28 -9.48 12.98 -4.66
CA VAL A 28 -8.83 14.20 -5.18
C VAL A 28 -9.10 14.41 -6.67
N SER A 29 -9.33 13.33 -7.41
CA SER A 29 -9.53 13.36 -8.85
C SER A 29 -10.86 14.00 -9.26
N PRO A 30 -10.89 14.78 -10.35
CA PRO A 30 -12.11 15.44 -10.82
C PRO A 30 -13.10 14.47 -11.50
N ASN A 31 -12.63 13.33 -12.00
CA ASN A 31 -13.46 12.29 -12.61
C ASN A 31 -12.78 10.91 -12.53
N VAL A 32 -13.57 9.86 -12.82
CA VAL A 32 -13.13 8.46 -12.72
C VAL A 32 -11.99 8.13 -13.70
N LEU A 33 -12.03 8.66 -14.92
CA LEU A 33 -11.01 8.37 -15.94
C LEU A 33 -9.62 8.87 -15.51
N ILE A 34 -9.55 10.09 -14.96
CA ILE A 34 -8.30 10.65 -14.41
C ILE A 34 -7.86 9.87 -13.18
N SER A 35 -8.79 9.44 -12.31
CA SER A 35 -8.46 8.61 -11.13
C SER A 35 -7.78 7.30 -11.53
N ILE A 36 -8.32 6.61 -12.54
CA ILE A 36 -7.74 5.37 -13.07
C ILE A 36 -6.34 5.64 -13.61
N GLY A 37 -6.17 6.68 -14.43
CA GLY A 37 -4.87 7.05 -14.98
C GLY A 37 -3.83 7.33 -13.90
N LEU A 38 -4.17 8.14 -12.88
CA LEU A 38 -3.28 8.43 -11.76
C LEU A 38 -2.96 7.19 -10.92
N SER A 39 -3.91 6.28 -10.74
CA SER A 39 -3.70 5.03 -10.00
C SER A 39 -2.72 4.11 -10.73
N ILE A 40 -2.82 4.02 -12.06
CA ILE A 40 -1.87 3.26 -12.89
C ILE A 40 -0.48 3.88 -12.82
N VAL A 41 -0.37 5.21 -12.95
CA VAL A 41 0.91 5.92 -12.86
C VAL A 41 1.55 5.71 -11.48
N TYR A 42 0.78 5.81 -10.40
CA TYR A 42 1.24 5.52 -9.04
C TYR A 42 1.82 4.10 -8.95
N TRP A 43 1.08 3.11 -9.44
CA TRP A 43 1.50 1.71 -9.36
C TRP A 43 2.77 1.42 -10.17
N ILE A 44 2.88 1.96 -11.40
CA ILE A 44 4.08 1.81 -12.22
C ILE A 44 5.28 2.52 -11.55
N ALA A 45 5.06 3.74 -11.05
CA ALA A 45 6.11 4.49 -10.38
C ALA A 45 6.60 3.77 -9.11
N SER A 46 5.71 3.16 -8.33
CA SER A 46 6.11 2.39 -7.14
C SER A 46 6.97 1.18 -7.51
N ILE A 47 6.63 0.45 -8.57
CA ILE A 47 7.44 -0.67 -9.08
C ILE A 47 8.85 -0.19 -9.45
N ILE A 48 8.94 0.90 -10.22
CA ILE A 48 10.22 1.44 -10.69
C ILE A 48 11.08 1.91 -9.52
N LEU A 49 10.49 2.64 -8.56
CA LEU A 49 11.23 3.16 -7.39
C LEU A 49 11.82 2.03 -6.55
N VAL A 50 11.04 0.99 -6.24
CA VAL A 50 11.53 -0.17 -5.49
C VAL A 50 12.61 -0.92 -6.26
N ALA A 51 12.50 -1.03 -7.59
CA ALA A 51 13.51 -1.68 -8.42
C ALA A 51 14.85 -0.93 -8.41
N ILE A 52 14.85 0.41 -8.31
CA ILE A 52 16.08 1.21 -8.27
C ILE A 52 16.80 1.06 -6.93
N ASN A 53 16.09 1.22 -5.82
CA ASN A 53 16.68 1.10 -4.49
C ASN A 53 15.68 0.53 -3.48
N LYS A 54 15.82 -0.77 -3.20
CA LYS A 54 14.95 -1.50 -2.29
C LYS A 54 15.05 -1.02 -0.84
N GLU A 55 16.24 -0.60 -0.41
CA GLU A 55 16.45 -0.16 0.98
C GLU A 55 15.76 1.16 1.27
N MET A 56 15.81 2.09 0.31
CA MET A 56 15.22 3.42 0.48
C MET A 56 13.74 3.46 0.10
N PHE A 57 13.33 2.78 -0.97
CA PHE A 57 11.95 2.85 -1.48
C PHE A 57 11.09 1.64 -1.13
N GLY A 58 11.66 0.60 -0.53
CA GLY A 58 10.92 -0.61 -0.15
C GLY A 58 9.76 -0.33 0.80
N PHE A 59 9.83 0.71 1.63
CA PHE A 59 8.72 1.08 2.50
C PHE A 59 7.52 1.67 1.74
N LEU A 60 7.71 2.25 0.54
CA LEU A 60 6.62 2.85 -0.25
C LEU A 60 5.75 1.82 -0.94
N ALA A 61 6.27 0.60 -1.13
CA ALA A 61 5.56 -0.48 -1.79
C ALA A 61 5.95 -1.83 -1.16
N PRO A 62 5.47 -2.10 0.08
CA PRO A 62 5.88 -3.28 0.85
C PRO A 62 5.41 -4.60 0.22
N PHE A 63 4.30 -4.59 -0.52
CA PHE A 63 3.75 -5.80 -1.16
C PHE A 63 4.15 -5.97 -2.64
N GLU A 64 5.08 -5.16 -3.15
CA GLU A 64 5.58 -5.35 -4.51
C GLU A 64 6.52 -6.56 -4.63
N ALA A 65 6.44 -7.29 -5.73
CA ALA A 65 7.25 -8.50 -5.93
C ALA A 65 8.77 -8.23 -5.97
N SER A 66 9.16 -7.01 -6.35
CA SER A 66 10.56 -6.58 -6.34
C SER A 66 11.10 -6.29 -4.93
N ASN A 67 10.22 -6.20 -3.93
CA ASN A 67 10.55 -5.93 -2.54
C ASN A 67 11.18 -7.15 -1.85
N SER A 68 12.07 -6.93 -0.87
CA SER A 68 12.65 -7.99 -0.05
C SER A 68 11.60 -8.76 0.77
N MET A 69 10.47 -8.13 1.09
CA MET A 69 9.37 -8.74 1.83
C MET A 69 8.76 -9.94 1.08
N TYR A 70 8.73 -9.91 -0.26
CA TYR A 70 8.21 -11.03 -1.06
C TYR A 70 9.04 -12.30 -0.85
N VAL A 71 10.37 -12.15 -0.78
CA VAL A 71 11.29 -13.26 -0.49
C VAL A 71 11.07 -13.79 0.94
N SER A 72 10.82 -12.91 1.92
CA SER A 72 10.48 -13.35 3.29
C SER A 72 9.19 -14.17 3.32
N VAL A 73 8.15 -13.74 2.58
CA VAL A 73 6.87 -14.47 2.46
C VAL A 73 7.11 -15.86 1.85
N GLU A 74 7.90 -15.95 0.78
CA GLU A 74 8.24 -17.23 0.14
C GLU A 74 8.92 -18.20 1.10
N LYS A 75 9.91 -17.72 1.87
CA LYS A 75 10.61 -18.54 2.89
C LYS A 75 9.68 -19.06 3.99
N VAL A 76 8.69 -18.26 4.40
CA VAL A 76 7.65 -18.71 5.35
C VAL A 76 6.82 -19.85 4.76
N LEU A 77 6.42 -19.72 3.49
CA LEU A 77 5.60 -20.71 2.79
C LEU A 77 6.37 -22.01 2.53
N ASN A 78 7.67 -21.93 2.24
CA ASN A 78 8.56 -23.08 2.08
C ASN A 78 8.95 -23.74 3.41
N GLY A 79 8.57 -23.14 4.55
CA GLY A 79 8.89 -23.64 5.88
C GLY A 79 10.34 -23.41 6.31
N GLU A 80 11.10 -22.58 5.59
CA GLU A 80 12.48 -22.22 5.93
C GLU A 80 12.54 -21.35 7.19
N ILE A 81 11.52 -20.51 7.40
CA ILE A 81 11.35 -19.67 8.59
C ILE A 81 9.91 -19.78 9.12
N PRO A 82 9.69 -19.70 10.44
CA PRO A 82 8.36 -19.88 11.02
C PRO A 82 7.43 -18.68 10.77
N THR A 83 7.97 -17.47 10.68
CA THR A 83 7.23 -16.20 10.51
C THR A 83 8.07 -15.18 9.74
N ILE A 84 7.43 -14.14 9.20
CA ILE A 84 8.13 -12.98 8.63
C ILE A 84 8.97 -12.26 9.68
N ASN A 85 10.03 -11.59 9.23
CA ASN A 85 10.95 -10.87 10.11
C ASN A 85 10.27 -9.64 10.74
N LEU A 86 10.69 -9.26 11.95
CA LEU A 86 10.20 -8.07 12.64
C LEU A 86 10.40 -6.80 11.80
N HIS A 87 11.50 -6.72 11.06
CA HIS A 87 11.76 -5.63 10.12
C HIS A 87 10.63 -5.46 9.09
N ASP A 88 10.15 -6.57 8.51
CA ASP A 88 9.09 -6.54 7.49
C ASP A 88 7.75 -6.15 8.14
N VAL A 89 7.47 -6.66 9.34
CA VAL A 89 6.28 -6.27 10.13
C VAL A 89 6.28 -4.76 10.42
N LEU A 90 7.41 -4.21 10.85
CA LEU A 90 7.56 -2.77 11.11
C LEU A 90 7.40 -1.95 9.83
N THR A 91 7.94 -2.43 8.72
CA THR A 91 7.81 -1.76 7.41
C THR A 91 6.35 -1.67 6.99
N ILE A 92 5.58 -2.76 7.11
CA ILE A 92 4.13 -2.77 6.84
C ILE A 92 3.40 -1.80 7.77
N ALA A 93 3.69 -1.82 9.07
CA ALA A 93 3.04 -0.96 10.05
C ALA A 93 3.31 0.52 9.79
N LEU A 94 4.55 0.89 9.46
CA LEU A 94 4.95 2.25 9.09
C LEU A 94 4.27 2.69 7.80
N PHE A 95 4.22 1.82 6.79
CA PHE A 95 3.51 2.09 5.53
C PHE A 95 2.03 2.40 5.77
N PHE A 96 1.31 1.55 6.51
CA PHE A 96 -0.10 1.81 6.80
C PHE A 96 -0.29 3.08 7.63
N THR A 97 0.55 3.32 8.62
CA THR A 97 0.51 4.55 9.42
C THR A 97 0.64 5.78 8.52
N PHE A 98 1.61 5.77 7.59
CA PHE A 98 1.78 6.84 6.61
C PHE A 98 0.56 7.00 5.71
N VAL A 99 0.04 5.91 5.14
CA VAL A 99 -1.14 5.94 4.27
C VAL A 99 -2.38 6.46 5.01
N PHE A 100 -2.57 6.09 6.28
CA PHE A 100 -3.68 6.60 7.10
C PHE A 100 -3.54 8.10 7.37
N ILE A 101 -2.33 8.59 7.66
CA ILE A 101 -2.08 10.02 7.84
C ILE A 101 -2.43 10.78 6.55
N VAL A 102 -1.95 10.31 5.40
CA VAL A 102 -2.27 10.92 4.10
C VAL A 102 -3.78 10.92 3.83
N ASN A 103 -4.44 9.79 4.04
CA ASN A 103 -5.90 9.67 3.91
C ASN A 103 -6.63 10.68 4.80
N PHE A 104 -6.24 10.79 6.07
CA PHE A 104 -6.87 11.70 7.02
C PHE A 104 -6.70 13.17 6.60
N ILE A 105 -5.50 13.55 6.14
CA ILE A 105 -5.23 14.90 5.61
C ILE A 105 -6.11 15.16 4.39
N VAL A 106 -6.15 14.25 3.41
CA VAL A 106 -6.92 14.40 2.18
C VAL A 106 -8.42 14.49 2.48
N LEU A 107 -8.94 13.67 3.39
CA LEU A 107 -10.34 13.71 3.81
C LEU A 107 -10.66 15.04 4.51
N GLY A 108 -9.79 15.51 5.41
CA GLY A 108 -9.95 16.78 6.11
C GLY A 108 -9.97 17.99 5.16
N LEU A 109 -9.11 17.99 4.14
CA LEU A 109 -9.09 19.04 3.11
C LEU A 109 -10.29 18.95 2.15
N SER A 110 -10.70 17.73 1.81
CA SER A 110 -11.82 17.49 0.90
C SER A 110 -13.16 17.91 1.50
N LYS A 111 -13.37 17.77 2.82
CA LYS A 111 -14.57 18.31 3.49
C LYS A 111 -14.78 19.79 3.20
N LYS A 112 -13.71 20.59 3.20
CA LYS A 112 -13.77 22.02 2.89
C LYS A 112 -14.11 22.29 1.42
N ARG A 113 -13.74 21.38 0.51
CA ARG A 113 -14.07 21.46 -0.92
C ARG A 113 -15.55 21.22 -1.17
N TRP A 114 -16.14 20.20 -0.55
CA TRP A 114 -17.58 19.92 -0.67
C TRP A 114 -18.42 21.07 -0.09
N LEU A 115 -18.07 21.56 1.10
CA LEU A 115 -18.71 22.72 1.74
C LEU A 115 -18.59 24.01 0.89
N LYS A 116 -17.50 24.19 0.13
CA LYS A 116 -17.33 25.34 -0.79
C LYS A 116 -18.04 25.18 -2.12
N LEU A 117 -18.27 23.94 -2.57
CA LEU A 117 -18.98 23.64 -3.82
C LEU A 117 -20.50 23.56 -3.64
N GLY A 118 -21.02 23.81 -2.43
CA GLY A 118 -22.45 23.96 -2.17
C GLY A 118 -23.23 22.64 -2.10
N LEU A 119 -22.57 21.54 -1.72
CA LEU A 119 -23.21 20.30 -1.26
C LEU A 119 -23.16 20.23 0.26
#